data_AF-A0A8S3V320-F1
#
_entry.id   AF-A0A8S3V320-F1
#
_cell.length_a   1.000
_cell.length_b   1.000
_cell.length_c   1.000
_cell.angle_alpha   90.00
_cell.angle_beta   90.00
_cell.angle_gamma   90.00
#
_symmetry.space_group_name_H-M   'P 1'
#
loop_
_entity.id
_entity.type
_entity.pdbx_description
1 polymer ?
#
loop_
_entity_poly.entity_id
_entity_poly.type
_entity_poly.pdbx_seq_one_letter_code
_entity_poly.pdbx_strand_id
1 'polypeptide(L)'
;MNETAEINKYLEELKIAVHELVKGKLSPFLISPQNLKHTIQHIQSILNDKFKGFYLNNLNPSYYYSQSNILYTRHHKHLFISIKFPISTFVNPLTLYKINSYPVPINTTSNHATQLLDLPQYLVITSDNRQYAELSDDFIKTCSGIDTLYCTQTFPLLSSVSPSCSFALLFNDKETIPSNCNFRFLTNIIQPAVKEITDTSLLVYKTKTLAFDCPSGHKIEKGCSFCIIHVPCLCSVKTDSIFIPAKIGLCDNNTNTVTIVHPVNLALIQHFFSSETYNSILGDTIFTEPADITLPNLHFFNHTFNSVIAQDNNLHLSLKRIAKAAKPTEKYLPHCQNHYLMVK
;
A
#
# COMPACT_ATOMS: atom_id res chain seq x y z
N MET A 1 1.46 -42.86 42.38
CA MET A 1 1.83 -42.15 41.14
C MET A 1 3.33 -42.33 40.95
N ASN A 2 3.79 -42.61 39.73
CA ASN A 2 5.15 -43.10 39.46
C ASN A 2 6.13 -41.91 39.27
N GLU A 3 6.81 -41.49 40.34
CA GLU A 3 7.74 -40.35 40.38
C GLU A 3 8.79 -40.38 39.26
N THR A 4 9.27 -41.58 38.90
CA THR A 4 10.23 -41.78 37.81
C THR A 4 9.69 -41.30 36.46
N ALA A 5 8.38 -41.49 36.21
CA ALA A 5 7.75 -41.07 34.96
C ALA A 5 7.61 -39.54 34.89
N GLU A 6 7.34 -38.87 36.01
CA GLU A 6 7.28 -37.41 36.08
C GLU A 6 8.67 -36.77 35.88
N ILE A 7 9.71 -37.34 36.49
CA ILE A 7 11.10 -36.87 36.31
C ILE A 7 11.52 -37.02 34.84
N ASN A 8 11.26 -38.17 34.22
CA ASN A 8 11.61 -38.39 32.82
C ASN A 8 10.87 -37.42 31.89
N LYS A 9 9.58 -37.17 32.16
CA LYS A 9 8.80 -36.18 31.41
C LYS A 9 9.40 -34.77 31.54
N TYR A 10 9.73 -34.35 32.75
CA TYR A 10 10.35 -33.04 32.99
C TYR A 10 11.70 -32.88 32.27
N LEU A 11 12.54 -33.93 32.28
CA LEU A 11 13.82 -33.91 31.59
C LEU A 11 13.68 -33.79 30.06
N GLU A 12 12.69 -34.47 29.47
CA GLU A 12 12.40 -34.35 28.04
C GLU A 12 11.83 -32.96 27.70
N GLU A 13 10.90 -32.42 28.50
CA GLU A 13 10.39 -31.05 28.34
C GLU A 13 11.52 -30.02 28.41
N LEU A 14 12.41 -30.14 29.40
CA LEU A 14 13.58 -29.25 29.54
C LEU A 14 14.53 -29.36 28.35
N LYS A 15 14.77 -30.57 27.84
CA LYS A 15 15.63 -30.82 26.68
C LYS A 15 15.06 -30.16 25.42
N ILE A 16 13.75 -30.29 25.19
CA ILE A 16 13.04 -29.59 24.10
C ILE A 16 13.20 -28.08 24.26
N ALA A 17 12.98 -27.57 25.46
CA ALA A 17 13.00 -26.16 25.75
C ALA A 17 14.38 -25.52 25.53
N VAL A 18 15.45 -26.21 25.95
CA VAL A 18 16.84 -25.79 25.69
C VAL A 18 17.15 -25.83 24.20
N HIS A 19 16.66 -26.84 23.47
CA HIS A 19 16.86 -26.92 22.03
C HIS A 19 16.14 -25.79 21.28
N GLU A 20 14.94 -25.39 21.72
CA GLU A 20 14.26 -24.19 21.22
C GLU A 20 15.05 -22.91 21.52
N LEU A 21 15.60 -22.81 22.73
CA LEU A 21 16.41 -21.67 23.16
C LEU A 21 17.67 -21.50 22.29
N VAL A 22 18.35 -22.60 21.97
CA VAL A 22 19.51 -22.60 21.05
C VAL A 22 19.13 -22.13 19.65
N LYS A 23 17.88 -22.36 19.23
CA LYS A 23 17.33 -21.84 17.97
C LYS A 23 16.85 -20.38 18.08
N GLY A 24 17.11 -19.71 19.19
CA GLY A 24 16.66 -18.34 19.45
C GLY A 24 15.17 -18.22 19.74
N LYS A 25 14.49 -19.31 20.13
CA LYS A 25 13.06 -19.31 20.46
C LYS A 25 12.83 -19.55 21.94
N LEU A 26 11.86 -18.82 22.49
CA LEU A 26 11.44 -19.05 23.86
C LEU A 26 10.49 -20.24 23.91
N SER A 27 10.68 -21.11 24.90
CA SER A 27 9.81 -22.26 25.14
C SER A 27 8.86 -22.01 26.29
N PRO A 28 7.57 -22.42 26.20
CA PRO A 28 6.63 -22.36 27.31
C PRO A 28 7.03 -23.28 28.49
N PHE A 29 7.93 -24.24 28.26
CA PHE A 29 8.48 -25.11 29.30
C PHE A 29 9.58 -24.43 30.14
N LEU A 30 10.27 -23.40 29.60
CA LEU A 30 11.25 -22.61 30.35
C LEU A 30 10.59 -21.47 31.13
N ILE A 31 9.67 -20.76 30.48
CA ILE A 31 8.88 -19.69 31.08
C ILE A 31 7.43 -20.00 30.75
N SER A 32 6.59 -20.15 31.77
CA SER A 32 5.18 -20.46 31.55
C SER A 32 4.41 -19.26 30.97
N PRO A 33 3.33 -19.48 30.20
CA PRO A 33 2.47 -18.39 29.72
C PRO A 33 1.94 -17.47 30.83
N GLN A 34 1.71 -18.03 32.03
CA GLN A 34 1.25 -17.28 33.20
C GLN A 34 2.34 -16.34 33.73
N ASN A 35 3.58 -16.83 33.87
CA ASN A 35 4.71 -16.01 34.32
C ASN A 35 5.00 -14.88 33.34
N LEU A 36 4.93 -15.17 32.04
CA LEU A 36 5.12 -14.16 31.01
C LEU A 36 3.99 -13.12 31.03
N LYS A 37 2.73 -13.54 31.19
CA LYS A 37 1.58 -12.62 31.34
C LYS A 37 1.75 -11.70 32.55
N HIS A 38 2.12 -12.24 33.70
CA HIS A 38 2.39 -11.45 34.90
C HIS A 38 3.55 -10.47 34.69
N THR A 39 4.60 -10.89 33.99
CA THR A 39 5.75 -10.03 33.66
C THR A 39 5.33 -8.87 32.77
N ILE A 40 4.55 -9.14 31.71
CA ILE A 40 4.00 -8.11 30.80
C ILE A 40 3.15 -7.10 31.59
N GLN A 41 2.24 -7.58 32.45
CA GLN A 41 1.40 -6.72 33.28
C GLN A 41 2.22 -5.87 34.25
N HIS A 42 3.25 -6.45 34.87
CA HIS A 42 4.13 -5.74 35.78
C HIS A 42 4.93 -4.65 35.04
N ILE A 43 5.49 -4.95 33.86
CA ILE A 43 6.17 -3.95 33.03
C ILE A 43 5.21 -2.83 32.65
N GLN A 44 3.98 -3.15 32.23
CA GLN A 44 2.98 -2.13 31.89
C GLN A 44 2.63 -1.25 33.10
N SER A 45 2.55 -1.80 34.31
CA SER A 45 2.36 -1.01 35.54
C SER A 45 3.52 -0.04 35.76
N ILE A 46 4.77 -0.51 35.64
CA ILE A 46 5.97 0.34 35.78
C ILE A 46 5.94 1.48 34.75
N LEU A 47 5.56 1.18 33.50
CA LEU A 47 5.43 2.20 32.45
C LEU A 47 4.37 3.24 32.82
N ASN A 48 3.19 2.80 33.25
CA ASN A 48 2.10 3.71 33.64
C ASN A 48 2.49 4.63 34.81
N ASP A 49 3.24 4.10 35.79
CA ASP A 49 3.60 4.82 37.01
C ASP A 49 4.78 5.78 36.80
N LYS A 50 5.83 5.31 36.09
CA LYS A 50 7.12 6.01 35.99
C LYS A 50 7.39 6.65 34.63
N PHE A 51 6.83 6.10 33.55
CA PHE A 51 7.13 6.48 32.17
C PHE A 51 5.83 6.81 31.41
N LYS A 52 5.10 7.81 31.90
CA LYS A 52 3.83 8.23 31.28
C LYS A 52 4.01 8.50 29.79
N GLY A 53 3.11 7.94 28.98
CA GLY A 53 3.15 8.05 27.52
C GLY A 53 3.95 6.95 26.82
N PHE A 54 4.52 5.99 27.54
CA PHE A 54 5.13 4.79 26.97
C PHE A 54 4.26 3.55 27.22
N TYR A 55 4.20 2.67 26.23
CA TYR A 55 3.33 1.49 26.20
C TYR A 55 4.08 0.29 25.67
N LEU A 56 3.70 -0.91 26.14
CA LEU A 56 4.15 -2.14 25.49
C LEU A 56 3.40 -2.35 24.18
N ASN A 57 4.12 -2.66 23.10
CA ASN A 57 3.52 -2.84 21.78
C ASN A 57 2.67 -4.11 21.68
N ASN A 58 2.96 -5.13 22.50
CA ASN A 58 2.21 -6.38 22.49
C ASN A 58 2.03 -6.93 23.90
N LEU A 59 0.76 -7.15 24.28
CA LEU A 59 0.37 -7.67 25.58
C LEU A 59 0.07 -9.18 25.56
N ASN A 60 0.06 -9.82 24.39
CA ASN A 60 -0.23 -11.24 24.23
C ASN A 60 1.04 -12.07 24.49
N PRO A 61 1.07 -12.96 25.50
CA PRO A 61 2.22 -13.83 25.76
C PRO A 61 2.67 -14.66 24.54
N SER A 62 1.72 -15.11 23.69
CA SER A 62 2.02 -15.93 22.51
C SER A 62 3.00 -15.26 21.54
N TYR A 63 2.97 -13.92 21.45
CA TYR A 63 3.89 -13.15 20.62
C TYR A 63 5.36 -13.42 20.99
N TYR A 64 5.67 -13.50 22.29
CA TYR A 64 7.05 -13.67 22.75
C TYR A 64 7.54 -15.11 22.65
N TYR A 65 6.69 -16.09 22.33
CA TYR A 65 7.15 -17.44 21.99
C TYR A 65 7.46 -17.58 20.49
N SER A 66 6.81 -16.80 19.64
CA SER A 66 6.97 -16.89 18.18
C SER A 66 7.96 -15.88 17.60
N GLN A 67 8.05 -14.67 18.16
CA GLN A 67 8.74 -13.52 17.57
C GLN A 67 9.81 -12.87 18.48
N SER A 68 10.14 -13.47 19.62
CA SER A 68 11.05 -12.84 20.58
C SER A 68 12.52 -12.89 20.13
N ASN A 69 13.19 -11.75 20.23
CA ASN A 69 14.66 -11.68 20.18
C ASN A 69 15.19 -11.91 21.60
N ILE A 70 15.55 -13.16 21.90
CA ILE A 70 16.04 -13.57 23.20
C ILE A 70 17.57 -13.62 23.22
N LEU A 71 18.14 -13.19 24.35
CA LEU A 71 19.53 -13.44 24.68
C LEU A 71 19.54 -14.42 25.85
N TYR A 72 20.43 -15.39 25.82
CA TYR A 72 20.59 -16.31 26.93
C TYR A 72 22.06 -16.56 27.21
N THR A 73 22.36 -16.85 28.47
CA THR A 73 23.68 -17.30 28.89
C THR A 73 23.53 -18.24 30.07
N ARG A 74 24.51 -19.11 30.26
CA ARG A 74 24.59 -19.98 31.42
C ARG A 74 25.80 -19.59 32.24
N HIS A 75 25.57 -19.37 33.53
CA HIS A 75 26.64 -19.19 34.49
C HIS A 75 26.46 -20.21 35.62
N HIS A 76 27.40 -21.14 35.72
CA HIS A 76 27.35 -22.27 36.65
C HIS A 76 26.06 -23.11 36.53
N LYS A 77 25.19 -23.03 37.54
CA LYS A 77 23.93 -23.77 37.65
C LYS A 77 22.71 -22.93 37.25
N HIS A 78 22.92 -21.68 36.82
CA HIS A 78 21.84 -20.76 36.48
C HIS A 78 21.82 -20.50 34.97
N LEU A 79 20.63 -20.59 34.41
CA LEU A 79 20.31 -20.14 33.06
C LEU A 79 19.69 -18.75 33.16
N PHE A 80 20.31 -17.78 32.51
CA PHE A 80 19.80 -16.42 32.39
C PHE A 80 19.18 -16.26 31.01
N ILE A 81 17.93 -15.81 30.98
CA ILE A 81 17.20 -15.53 29.75
C ILE A 81 16.76 -14.07 29.82
N SER A 82 17.20 -13.28 28.85
CA SER A 82 16.82 -11.89 28.67
C SER A 82 15.89 -11.79 27.48
N ILE A 83 14.65 -11.39 27.75
CA ILE A 83 13.61 -11.17 26.75
C ILE A 83 13.49 -9.68 26.51
N LYS A 84 13.51 -9.26 25.24
CA LYS A 84 13.27 -7.87 24.86
C LYS A 84 11.77 -7.62 24.74
N PHE A 85 11.26 -6.65 25.50
CA PHE A 85 9.89 -6.18 25.41
C PHE A 85 9.87 -4.85 24.64
N PRO A 86 9.30 -4.80 23.42
CA PRO A 86 9.26 -3.57 22.64
C PRO A 86 8.33 -2.55 23.30
N ILE A 87 8.84 -1.33 23.47
CA ILE A 87 8.14 -0.20 24.06
C ILE A 87 7.99 0.88 23.00
N SER A 88 6.84 1.55 22.97
CA SER A 88 6.50 2.62 22.03
C SER A 88 5.90 3.80 22.77
N THR A 89 6.02 5.00 22.19
CA THR A 89 5.29 6.19 22.61
C THR A 89 3.85 6.23 22.07
N PHE A 90 3.50 5.28 21.20
CA PHE A 90 2.17 5.13 20.63
C PHE A 90 1.49 3.90 21.22
N VAL A 91 0.22 4.08 21.61
CA VAL A 91 -0.63 2.99 22.10
C VAL A 91 -0.88 1.95 21.01
N ASN A 92 -1.11 2.43 19.77
CA ASN A 92 -1.34 1.59 18.60
C ASN A 92 -0.17 1.72 17.61
N PRO A 93 0.16 0.65 16.86
CA PRO A 93 1.09 0.75 15.74
C PRO A 93 0.66 1.80 14.72
N LEU A 94 1.64 2.41 14.08
CA LEU A 94 1.41 3.30 12.95
C LEU A 94 1.05 2.47 11.70
N THR A 95 0.18 2.99 10.85
CA THR A 95 -0.19 2.33 9.59
C THR A 95 0.78 2.73 8.48
N LEU A 96 1.40 1.75 7.84
CA LEU A 96 2.36 1.95 6.74
C LEU A 96 1.69 1.66 5.39
N TYR A 97 1.75 2.63 4.49
CA TYR A 97 1.31 2.49 3.10
C TYR A 97 2.52 2.53 2.17
N LYS A 98 2.58 1.60 1.22
CA LYS A 98 3.51 1.68 0.09
C LYS A 98 2.85 2.47 -1.03
N ILE A 99 3.55 3.47 -1.54
CA ILE A 99 3.04 4.33 -2.61
C ILE A 99 3.62 3.85 -3.94
N ASN A 100 2.73 3.52 -4.87
CA ASN A 100 3.08 3.24 -6.26
C ASN A 100 2.40 4.26 -7.16
N SER A 101 3.15 4.83 -8.10
CA SER A 101 2.62 5.76 -9.10
C SER A 101 2.66 5.12 -10.48
N TYR A 102 1.53 5.14 -11.18
CA TYR A 102 1.39 4.57 -12.52
C TYR A 102 0.90 5.62 -13.51
N PRO A 103 1.37 5.57 -14.78
CA PRO A 103 0.89 6.49 -15.80
C PRO A 103 -0.57 6.19 -16.14
N VAL A 104 -1.42 7.22 -16.11
CA VAL A 104 -2.84 7.14 -16.46
C VAL A 104 -3.03 7.76 -17.85
N PRO A 105 -3.53 7.01 -18.85
CA PRO A 105 -3.74 7.55 -20.19
C PRO A 105 -4.65 8.78 -20.21
N ILE A 106 -4.42 9.69 -21.15
CA ILE A 106 -5.28 10.88 -21.27
C ILE A 106 -6.63 10.56 -21.92
N ASN A 107 -6.68 9.54 -22.78
CA ASN A 107 -7.89 9.00 -23.38
C ASN A 107 -7.61 7.56 -23.85
N THR A 108 -8.61 6.90 -24.42
CA THR A 108 -8.56 5.48 -24.82
C THR A 108 -7.69 5.20 -26.06
N THR A 109 -7.38 6.22 -26.88
CA THR A 109 -6.67 6.07 -28.17
C THR A 109 -5.24 6.61 -28.14
N SER A 110 -4.90 7.42 -27.15
CA SER A 110 -3.63 8.12 -27.02
C SER A 110 -2.54 7.25 -26.39
N ASN A 111 -1.30 7.53 -26.74
CA ASN A 111 -0.12 6.97 -26.09
C ASN A 111 0.42 7.90 -24.98
N HIS A 112 -0.19 9.07 -24.81
CA HIS A 112 0.17 10.04 -23.79
C HIS A 112 -0.52 9.71 -22.46
N ALA A 113 0.10 10.10 -21.37
CA ALA A 113 -0.39 9.85 -20.02
C ALA A 113 -0.16 11.04 -19.11
N THR A 114 -0.85 11.03 -17.98
CA THR A 114 -0.47 11.83 -16.82
C THR A 114 0.02 10.91 -15.72
N GLN A 115 1.03 11.35 -14.98
CA GLN A 115 1.54 10.63 -13.84
C GLN A 115 1.93 11.62 -12.75
N LEU A 116 1.74 11.22 -11.50
CA LEU A 116 2.25 11.96 -10.37
C LEU A 116 3.71 11.54 -10.13
N LEU A 117 4.63 12.49 -10.24
CA LEU A 117 6.05 12.28 -9.96
C LEU A 117 6.39 12.85 -8.58
N ASP A 118 7.61 12.58 -8.12
CA ASP A 118 8.18 13.14 -6.89
C ASP A 118 7.41 12.74 -5.61
N LEU A 119 6.78 11.55 -5.61
CA LEU A 119 6.15 10.98 -4.41
C LEU A 119 7.18 10.26 -3.52
N PRO A 120 6.97 10.24 -2.19
CA PRO A 120 7.71 9.34 -1.33
C PRO A 120 7.35 7.87 -1.62
N GLN A 121 8.23 6.95 -1.23
CA GLN A 121 8.00 5.52 -1.43
C GLN A 121 7.01 4.95 -0.41
N TYR A 122 6.98 5.53 0.79
CA TYR A 122 6.09 5.12 1.86
C TYR A 122 5.45 6.31 2.57
N LEU A 123 4.23 6.10 3.05
CA LEU A 123 3.49 7.02 3.91
C LEU A 123 3.13 6.27 5.20
N VAL A 124 3.49 6.82 6.35
CA VAL A 124 3.14 6.29 7.66
C VAL A 124 2.18 7.24 8.34
N ILE A 125 1.11 6.73 8.95
CA ILE A 125 0.07 7.55 9.58
C ILE A 125 -0.24 7.04 10.98
N THR A 126 -0.50 7.96 11.92
CA THR A 126 -0.96 7.62 13.27
C THR A 126 -2.39 7.07 13.24
N SER A 127 -2.75 6.21 14.20
CA SER A 127 -4.08 5.59 14.24
C SER A 127 -5.25 6.58 14.35
N ASP A 128 -4.99 7.82 14.77
CA ASP A 128 -5.96 8.90 14.87
C ASP A 128 -5.95 9.85 13.65
N ASN A 129 -5.14 9.56 12.63
CA ASN A 129 -4.96 10.32 11.40
C ASN A 129 -4.53 11.79 11.60
N ARG A 130 -3.96 12.14 12.75
CA ARG A 130 -3.53 13.53 13.06
C ARG A 130 -2.10 13.83 12.63
N GLN A 131 -1.28 12.80 12.50
CA GLN A 131 0.13 12.94 12.17
C GLN A 131 0.55 11.88 11.17
N TYR A 132 1.56 12.21 10.36
CA TYR A 132 2.08 11.31 9.33
C TYR A 132 3.58 11.52 9.12
N ALA A 133 4.23 10.60 8.41
CA ALA A 133 5.59 10.76 7.91
C ALA A 133 5.72 10.16 6.51
N GLU A 134 6.62 10.72 5.74
CA GLU A 134 6.99 10.23 4.41
C GLU A 134 8.37 9.57 4.51
N LEU A 135 8.46 8.31 4.12
CA LEU A 135 9.65 7.49 4.31
C LEU A 135 10.20 6.95 2.99
N SER A 136 11.49 6.68 2.97
CA SER A 136 12.19 6.03 1.86
C SER A 136 12.34 4.52 2.10
N ASP A 137 12.60 3.79 1.02
CA ASP A 137 12.98 2.38 1.02
C ASP A 137 14.18 2.13 1.93
N ASP A 138 15.17 3.03 1.91
CA ASP A 138 16.37 2.89 2.72
C ASP A 138 16.07 2.98 4.21
N PHE A 139 15.13 3.83 4.61
CA PHE A 139 14.65 3.87 5.99
C PHE A 139 13.95 2.55 6.36
N ILE A 140 13.02 2.08 5.52
CA ILE A 140 12.25 0.85 5.78
C ILE A 140 13.17 -0.39 5.89
N LYS A 141 14.27 -0.45 5.12
CA LYS A 141 15.27 -1.52 5.22
C LYS A 141 15.98 -1.59 6.59
N THR A 142 15.98 -0.50 7.36
CA THR A 142 16.54 -0.50 8.73
C THR A 142 15.59 -1.07 9.77
N CYS A 143 14.33 -1.28 9.40
CA CYS A 143 13.30 -1.84 10.27
C CYS A 143 13.27 -3.37 10.16
N SER A 144 12.86 -4.03 11.23
CA SER A 144 12.77 -5.50 11.30
C SER A 144 11.40 -5.94 11.80
N GLY A 145 10.85 -7.01 11.23
CA GLY A 145 9.57 -7.58 11.61
C GLY A 145 8.83 -8.12 10.38
N ILE A 146 7.75 -8.88 10.61
CA ILE A 146 6.89 -9.42 9.55
C ILE A 146 5.58 -8.63 9.53
N ASP A 147 4.75 -8.80 10.57
CA ASP A 147 3.44 -8.12 10.65
C ASP A 147 3.54 -6.69 11.20
N THR A 148 4.53 -6.45 12.06
CA THR A 148 4.80 -5.15 12.66
C THR A 148 6.27 -4.85 12.53
N LEU A 149 6.60 -3.73 11.88
CA LEU A 149 7.97 -3.29 11.69
C LEU A 149 8.45 -2.49 12.90
N TYR A 150 9.58 -2.90 13.46
CA TYR A 150 10.29 -2.21 14.52
C TYR A 150 11.52 -1.55 13.93
N CYS A 151 11.54 -0.22 13.95
CA CYS A 151 12.64 0.59 13.43
C CYS A 151 13.55 1.04 14.59
N THR A 152 14.86 0.97 14.38
CA THR A 152 15.85 1.43 15.38
C THR A 152 16.05 2.95 15.34
N GLN A 153 15.80 3.56 14.19
CA GLN A 153 15.89 4.99 13.97
C GLN A 153 14.54 5.65 14.20
N THR A 154 14.56 6.85 14.78
CA THR A 154 13.37 7.70 14.91
C THR A 154 13.22 8.59 13.67
N PHE A 155 11.99 8.99 13.40
CA PHE A 155 11.66 9.91 12.31
C PHE A 155 10.67 10.98 12.79
N PRO A 156 10.72 12.19 12.23
CA PRO A 156 9.77 13.25 12.59
C PRO A 156 8.38 12.94 12.03
N LEU A 157 7.36 13.30 12.80
CA LEU A 157 5.98 13.28 12.35
C LEU A 157 5.52 14.70 11.97
N LEU A 158 4.91 14.80 10.80
CA LEU A 158 4.26 15.99 10.25
C LEU A 158 2.80 16.04 10.70
N SER A 159 2.23 17.24 10.78
CA SER A 159 0.84 17.47 11.16
C SER A 159 -0.11 17.38 9.96
N SER A 160 -1.27 16.75 10.13
CA SER A 160 -2.32 16.70 9.10
C SER A 160 -2.91 18.06 8.74
N VAL A 161 -2.67 19.11 9.54
CA VAL A 161 -3.09 20.50 9.24
C VAL A 161 -2.37 21.08 8.01
N SER A 162 -1.17 20.58 7.71
CA SER A 162 -0.42 20.93 6.50
C SER A 162 -0.14 19.64 5.73
N PRO A 163 -1.12 19.16 4.94
CA PRO A 163 -1.02 17.86 4.28
C PRO A 163 -0.03 17.91 3.12
N SER A 164 0.84 16.91 3.02
CA SER A 164 1.65 16.68 1.83
C SER A 164 0.77 16.17 0.69
N CYS A 165 1.34 16.04 -0.51
CA CYS A 165 0.61 15.46 -1.63
C CYS A 165 0.10 14.04 -1.35
N SER A 166 0.95 13.15 -0.81
CA SER A 166 0.52 11.77 -0.55
C SER A 166 -0.53 11.66 0.55
N PHE A 167 -0.44 12.52 1.59
CA PHE A 167 -1.48 12.59 2.62
C PHE A 167 -2.80 13.10 2.06
N ALA A 168 -2.76 14.19 1.28
CA ALA A 168 -3.94 14.78 0.64
C ALA A 168 -4.63 13.77 -0.31
N LEU A 169 -3.85 13.00 -1.07
CA LEU A 169 -4.38 11.95 -1.93
C LEU A 169 -5.11 10.86 -1.16
N LEU A 170 -4.52 10.35 -0.08
CA LEU A 170 -5.13 9.28 0.71
C LEU A 170 -6.51 9.68 1.26
N PHE A 171 -6.67 10.93 1.67
CA PHE A 171 -7.91 11.44 2.24
C PHE A 171 -8.81 12.16 1.22
N ASN A 172 -8.51 12.05 -0.08
CA ASN A 172 -9.27 12.69 -1.16
C ASN A 172 -9.48 14.21 -0.94
N ASP A 173 -8.47 14.93 -0.43
CA ASP A 173 -8.54 16.38 -0.22
C ASP A 173 -8.43 17.14 -1.55
N LYS A 174 -9.59 17.32 -2.19
CA LYS A 174 -9.72 17.97 -3.50
C LYS A 174 -9.23 19.41 -3.53
N GLU A 175 -9.16 20.09 -2.39
CA GLU A 175 -8.76 21.50 -2.32
C GLU A 175 -7.24 21.64 -2.32
N THR A 176 -6.53 20.78 -1.59
CA THR A 176 -5.07 20.87 -1.47
C THR A 176 -4.29 20.08 -2.53
N ILE A 177 -4.89 19.04 -3.12
CA ILE A 177 -4.24 18.25 -4.18
C ILE A 177 -3.72 19.12 -5.34
N PRO A 178 -4.48 20.08 -5.91
CA PRO A 178 -4.00 20.89 -7.04
C PRO A 178 -2.81 21.82 -6.73
N SER A 179 -2.62 22.20 -5.46
CA SER A 179 -1.48 23.00 -5.03
C SER A 179 -0.28 22.16 -4.61
N ASN A 180 -0.51 20.99 -4.02
CA ASN A 180 0.54 20.20 -3.38
C ASN A 180 1.08 19.09 -4.28
N CYS A 181 0.31 18.63 -5.26
CA CYS A 181 0.68 17.52 -6.13
C CYS A 181 1.23 17.95 -7.50
N ASN A 182 2.37 17.37 -7.89
CA ASN A 182 3.06 17.66 -9.13
C ASN A 182 2.66 16.71 -10.27
N PHE A 183 1.47 16.92 -10.85
CA PHE A 183 1.04 16.14 -12.00
C PHE A 183 1.84 16.48 -13.25
N ARG A 184 2.42 15.46 -13.86
CA ARG A 184 3.21 15.56 -15.09
C ARG A 184 2.50 14.90 -16.25
N PHE A 185 2.64 15.49 -17.41
CA PHE A 185 2.23 14.93 -18.69
C PHE A 185 3.42 14.23 -19.34
N LEU A 186 3.20 12.99 -19.74
CA LEU A 186 4.19 12.10 -20.33
C LEU A 186 3.81 11.80 -21.77
N THR A 187 4.78 11.93 -22.68
CA THR A 187 4.54 11.74 -24.10
C THR A 187 4.86 10.32 -24.55
N ASN A 188 3.93 9.70 -25.29
CA ASN A 188 4.12 8.40 -25.95
C ASN A 188 4.70 7.28 -25.05
N ILE A 189 4.29 7.23 -23.78
CA ILE A 189 4.81 6.28 -22.79
C ILE A 189 3.93 5.04 -22.64
N ILE A 190 2.65 5.11 -23.03
CA ILE A 190 1.71 3.99 -22.83
C ILE A 190 1.95 2.91 -23.89
N GLN A 191 2.37 1.75 -23.42
CA GLN A 191 2.59 0.53 -24.19
C GLN A 191 1.77 -0.63 -23.62
N PRO A 192 1.50 -1.71 -24.39
CA PRO A 192 0.85 -2.91 -23.88
C PRO A 192 1.60 -3.47 -22.67
N ALA A 193 0.92 -3.53 -21.52
CA ALA A 193 1.53 -3.95 -20.28
C ALA A 193 0.46 -4.41 -19.29
N VAL A 194 0.87 -5.30 -18.38
CA VAL A 194 0.10 -5.66 -17.20
C VAL A 194 0.98 -5.43 -15.98
N LYS A 195 0.44 -4.75 -14.98
CA LYS A 195 1.12 -4.45 -13.71
C LYS A 195 0.25 -4.93 -12.57
N GLU A 196 0.87 -5.61 -11.62
CA GLU A 196 0.19 -6.00 -10.39
C GLU A 196 0.09 -4.80 -9.45
N ILE A 197 -1.12 -4.49 -8.97
CA ILE A 197 -1.38 -3.39 -8.03
C ILE A 197 -1.54 -3.95 -6.62
N THR A 198 -2.31 -5.02 -6.49
CA THR A 198 -2.50 -5.80 -5.26
C THR A 198 -2.43 -7.29 -5.60
N ASP A 199 -2.48 -8.15 -4.59
CA ASP A 199 -2.42 -9.59 -4.81
C ASP A 199 -3.52 -10.14 -5.74
N THR A 200 -4.64 -9.42 -5.85
CA THR A 200 -5.83 -9.77 -6.65
C THR A 200 -6.15 -8.78 -7.76
N SER A 201 -5.38 -7.68 -7.90
CA SER A 201 -5.74 -6.60 -8.83
C SER A 201 -4.62 -6.31 -9.81
N LEU A 202 -4.96 -6.29 -11.09
CA LEU A 202 -4.03 -6.05 -12.19
C LEU A 202 -4.42 -4.78 -12.94
N LEU A 203 -3.47 -3.87 -13.12
CA LEU A 203 -3.58 -2.73 -14.02
C LEU A 203 -3.19 -3.17 -15.43
N VAL A 204 -4.09 -2.98 -16.39
CA VAL A 204 -3.90 -3.40 -17.77
C VAL A 204 -3.87 -2.20 -18.70
N TYR A 205 -2.90 -2.21 -19.60
CA TYR A 205 -2.70 -1.23 -20.66
C TYR A 205 -2.79 -1.89 -22.02
N LYS A 206 -3.56 -1.29 -22.94
CA LYS A 206 -3.61 -1.58 -24.38
C LYS A 206 -3.57 -3.07 -24.74
N THR A 207 -4.45 -3.83 -24.10
CA THR A 207 -4.58 -5.26 -24.36
C THR A 207 -5.80 -5.50 -25.23
N LYS A 208 -5.69 -6.38 -26.24
CA LYS A 208 -6.80 -6.70 -27.16
C LYS A 208 -7.65 -7.84 -26.64
N THR A 209 -7.01 -8.84 -26.02
CA THR A 209 -7.68 -10.04 -25.51
C THR A 209 -7.23 -10.35 -24.09
N LEU A 210 -8.19 -10.74 -23.25
CA LEU A 210 -7.95 -11.20 -21.89
C LEU A 210 -8.48 -12.62 -21.77
N ALA A 211 -7.59 -13.58 -21.61
CA ALA A 211 -7.96 -14.97 -21.37
C ALA A 211 -7.72 -15.30 -19.90
N PHE A 212 -8.74 -15.83 -19.26
CA PHE A 212 -8.74 -16.28 -17.87
C PHE A 212 -8.84 -17.80 -17.86
N ASP A 213 -7.98 -18.42 -17.08
CA ASP A 213 -8.01 -19.85 -16.81
C ASP A 213 -8.18 -20.04 -15.31
N CYS A 214 -9.37 -20.48 -14.92
CA CYS A 214 -9.86 -20.57 -13.55
C CYS A 214 -10.43 -21.97 -13.27
N PRO A 215 -10.56 -22.39 -12.00
CA PRO A 215 -11.24 -23.64 -11.65
C PRO A 215 -12.70 -23.70 -12.13
N SER A 216 -13.36 -22.55 -12.26
CA SER A 216 -14.71 -22.41 -12.80
C SER A 216 -14.80 -22.55 -14.32
N GLY A 217 -13.66 -22.57 -15.02
CA GLY A 217 -13.56 -22.72 -16.46
C GLY A 217 -12.66 -21.68 -17.12
N HIS A 218 -12.52 -21.81 -18.43
CA HIS A 218 -11.80 -20.85 -19.26
C HIS A 218 -12.75 -19.78 -19.80
N LYS A 219 -12.34 -18.51 -19.72
CA LYS A 219 -13.11 -17.36 -20.21
C LYS A 219 -12.22 -16.48 -21.08
N ILE A 220 -12.70 -16.04 -22.23
CA ILE A 220 -12.02 -15.05 -23.06
C ILE A 220 -12.89 -13.81 -23.13
N GLU A 221 -12.32 -12.68 -22.74
CA GLU A 221 -12.94 -11.37 -22.75
C GLU A 221 -12.23 -10.43 -23.71
N LYS A 222 -12.97 -9.41 -24.16
CA LYS A 222 -12.38 -8.29 -24.90
C LYS A 222 -11.45 -7.53 -23.95
N GLY A 223 -10.25 -7.23 -24.43
CA GLY A 223 -9.30 -6.42 -23.68
C GLY A 223 -9.68 -4.94 -23.63
N CYS A 224 -8.88 -4.17 -22.89
CA CYS A 224 -9.12 -2.75 -22.60
C CYS A 224 -7.90 -1.89 -22.95
N SER A 225 -8.13 -0.61 -23.27
CA SER A 225 -7.05 0.37 -23.40
C SER A 225 -6.41 0.71 -22.05
N PHE A 226 -7.25 0.80 -21.01
CA PHE A 226 -6.86 1.05 -19.63
C PHE A 226 -7.96 0.53 -18.70
N CYS A 227 -7.65 -0.45 -17.85
CA CYS A 227 -8.59 -0.99 -16.87
C CYS A 227 -7.86 -1.65 -15.71
N ILE A 228 -8.59 -1.86 -14.62
CA ILE A 228 -8.20 -2.70 -13.50
C ILE A 228 -9.01 -3.99 -13.61
N ILE A 229 -8.32 -5.12 -13.49
CA ILE A 229 -8.95 -6.45 -13.46
C ILE A 229 -8.77 -7.02 -12.06
N HIS A 230 -9.87 -7.41 -11.43
CA HIS A 230 -9.82 -8.20 -10.21
C HIS A 230 -9.87 -9.68 -10.58
N VAL A 231 -8.81 -10.39 -10.20
CA VAL A 231 -8.59 -11.80 -10.52
C VAL A 231 -8.71 -12.60 -9.23
N PRO A 232 -9.62 -13.59 -9.18
CA PRO A 232 -9.76 -14.39 -7.98
C PRO A 232 -8.62 -15.40 -7.84
N CYS A 233 -8.51 -15.99 -6.65
CA CYS A 233 -7.50 -17.00 -6.38
C CYS A 233 -7.62 -18.19 -7.33
N LEU A 234 -6.50 -18.85 -7.58
CA LEU A 234 -6.37 -19.99 -8.50
C LEU A 234 -6.65 -19.69 -9.97
N CYS A 235 -6.88 -18.43 -10.34
CA CYS A 235 -7.01 -18.02 -11.75
C CYS A 235 -5.69 -17.49 -12.30
N SER A 236 -5.35 -17.91 -13.52
CA SER A 236 -4.28 -17.30 -14.29
C SER A 236 -4.84 -16.35 -15.36
N VAL A 237 -4.06 -15.34 -15.72
CA VAL A 237 -4.42 -14.34 -16.74
C VAL A 237 -3.42 -14.40 -17.87
N LYS A 238 -3.92 -14.52 -19.09
CA LYS A 238 -3.14 -14.44 -20.31
C LYS A 238 -3.63 -13.29 -21.17
N THR A 239 -2.69 -12.49 -21.63
CA THR A 239 -2.91 -11.39 -22.58
C THR A 239 -2.17 -11.71 -23.88
N ASP A 240 -2.19 -10.79 -24.83
CA ASP A 240 -1.49 -10.93 -26.11
C ASP A 240 0.04 -11.13 -25.94
N SER A 241 0.62 -10.61 -24.85
CA SER A 241 2.09 -10.61 -24.65
C SER A 241 2.55 -11.02 -23.24
N ILE A 242 1.64 -11.17 -22.28
CA ILE A 242 1.96 -11.42 -20.86
C ILE A 242 1.10 -12.56 -20.33
N PHE A 243 1.72 -13.42 -19.51
CA PHE A 243 1.07 -14.45 -18.72
C PHE A 243 1.33 -14.22 -17.24
N ILE A 244 0.27 -14.24 -16.43
CA ILE A 244 0.32 -14.12 -14.98
C ILE A 244 -0.19 -15.43 -14.40
N PRO A 245 0.66 -16.16 -13.64
CA PRO A 245 0.31 -17.45 -13.10
C PRO A 245 -0.74 -17.35 -11.99
N ALA A 246 -1.46 -18.46 -11.77
CA ALA A 246 -2.41 -18.58 -10.69
C ALA A 246 -1.74 -18.52 -9.30
N LYS A 247 -2.40 -17.86 -8.35
CA LYS A 247 -1.95 -17.75 -6.95
C LYS A 247 -2.81 -18.61 -6.02
N ILE A 248 -2.18 -19.22 -5.02
CA ILE A 248 -2.83 -20.12 -4.03
C ILE A 248 -3.08 -19.41 -2.67
N GLY A 249 -2.57 -18.20 -2.45
CA GLY A 249 -2.75 -17.45 -1.20
C GLY A 249 -2.67 -15.93 -1.38
N LEU A 250 -3.01 -15.19 -0.31
CA LEU A 250 -3.10 -13.70 -0.25
C LEU A 250 -4.21 -13.06 -1.10
N CYS A 251 -5.23 -13.83 -1.50
CA CYS A 251 -6.42 -13.27 -2.13
C CYS A 251 -7.48 -12.95 -1.08
N ASP A 252 -7.78 -11.67 -0.84
CA ASP A 252 -8.74 -11.24 0.19
C ASP A 252 -10.22 -11.50 -0.15
N ASN A 253 -10.54 -12.03 -1.33
CA ASN A 253 -11.93 -12.15 -1.77
C ASN A 253 -12.32 -13.58 -2.17
N ASN A 254 -13.36 -14.10 -1.51
CA ASN A 254 -14.10 -15.32 -1.85
C ASN A 254 -14.95 -15.19 -3.14
N THR A 255 -14.84 -14.08 -3.88
CA THR A 255 -15.59 -13.91 -5.12
C THR A 255 -14.95 -14.77 -6.21
N ASN A 256 -15.69 -15.75 -6.75
CA ASN A 256 -15.19 -16.59 -7.84
C ASN A 256 -15.28 -15.91 -9.22
N THR A 257 -15.58 -14.61 -9.27
CA THR A 257 -15.86 -13.88 -10.50
C THR A 257 -14.77 -12.86 -10.79
N VAL A 258 -14.24 -12.93 -12.01
CA VAL A 258 -13.39 -11.89 -12.58
C VAL A 258 -14.23 -10.64 -12.84
N THR A 259 -13.76 -9.48 -12.39
CA THR A 259 -14.39 -8.19 -12.71
C THR A 259 -13.39 -7.28 -13.40
N ILE A 260 -13.90 -6.48 -14.34
CA ILE A 260 -13.11 -5.51 -15.09
C ILE A 260 -13.74 -4.15 -14.82
N VAL A 261 -12.93 -3.19 -14.39
CA VAL A 261 -13.37 -1.85 -14.02
C VAL A 261 -12.45 -0.80 -14.63
N HIS A 262 -12.99 0.37 -14.89
CA HIS A 262 -12.33 1.43 -15.65
C HIS A 262 -12.13 2.66 -14.75
N PRO A 263 -10.91 2.88 -14.24
CA PRO A 263 -10.59 4.11 -13.54
C PRO A 263 -10.51 5.29 -14.51
N VAL A 264 -10.70 6.50 -13.98
CA VAL A 264 -10.64 7.74 -14.75
C VAL A 264 -9.41 8.58 -14.39
N ASN A 265 -8.97 9.38 -15.35
CA ASN A 265 -7.88 10.32 -15.14
C ASN A 265 -8.37 11.57 -14.39
N LEU A 266 -8.60 11.44 -13.08
CA LEU A 266 -9.12 12.53 -12.25
C LEU A 266 -8.20 13.77 -12.26
N ALA A 267 -6.88 13.57 -12.28
CA ALA A 267 -5.91 14.65 -12.36
C ALA A 267 -6.11 15.50 -13.62
N LEU A 268 -6.35 14.85 -14.77
CA LEU A 268 -6.66 15.54 -16.01
C LEU A 268 -8.02 16.25 -15.94
N ILE A 269 -9.05 15.56 -15.44
CA ILE A 269 -10.40 16.12 -15.34
C ILE A 269 -10.40 17.41 -14.49
N GLN A 270 -9.72 17.39 -13.34
CA GLN A 270 -9.63 18.54 -12.44
C GLN A 270 -8.95 19.78 -13.06
N HIS A 271 -8.08 19.60 -14.05
CA HIS A 271 -7.38 20.71 -14.70
C HIS A 271 -8.18 21.35 -15.85
N PHE A 272 -9.02 20.56 -16.52
CA PHE A 272 -9.75 20.99 -17.73
C PHE A 272 -11.21 21.34 -17.47
N PHE A 273 -11.88 20.72 -16.49
CA PHE A 273 -13.30 20.92 -16.20
C PHE A 273 -13.53 21.71 -14.91
N SER A 274 -14.74 22.23 -14.70
CA SER A 274 -15.13 22.90 -13.45
C SER A 274 -15.44 21.89 -12.35
N SER A 275 -15.30 22.30 -11.08
CA SER A 275 -15.55 21.46 -9.91
C SER A 275 -16.93 20.80 -9.92
N GLU A 276 -17.96 21.53 -10.32
CA GLU A 276 -19.33 21.02 -10.46
C GLU A 276 -19.42 19.73 -11.28
N THR A 277 -18.58 19.57 -12.30
CA THR A 277 -18.59 18.42 -13.22
C THR A 277 -17.98 17.16 -12.60
N TYR A 278 -17.05 17.28 -11.64
CA TYR A 278 -16.31 16.14 -11.07
C TYR A 278 -16.47 16.00 -9.54
N ASN A 279 -17.41 16.73 -8.94
CA ASN A 279 -17.64 16.69 -7.49
C ASN A 279 -17.98 15.28 -6.98
N SER A 280 -18.66 14.45 -7.78
CA SER A 280 -18.97 13.05 -7.42
C SER A 280 -17.82 12.07 -7.63
N ILE A 281 -16.77 12.45 -8.35
CA ILE A 281 -15.64 11.57 -8.67
C ILE A 281 -14.57 11.73 -7.59
N LEU A 282 -14.24 10.62 -6.93
CA LEU A 282 -13.16 10.48 -5.95
C LEU A 282 -11.96 9.75 -6.57
N GLY A 283 -10.83 9.72 -5.87
CA GLY A 283 -9.62 9.04 -6.35
C GLY A 283 -9.78 7.53 -6.53
N ASP A 284 -10.72 6.93 -5.79
CA ASP A 284 -11.09 5.50 -5.81
C ASP A 284 -12.32 5.20 -6.68
N THR A 285 -12.86 6.20 -7.41
CA THR A 285 -14.03 5.99 -8.26
C THR A 285 -13.68 5.16 -9.49
N ILE A 286 -14.40 4.04 -9.65
CA ILE A 286 -14.28 3.10 -10.76
C ILE A 286 -15.61 2.97 -11.51
N PHE A 287 -15.52 2.73 -12.83
CA PHE A 287 -16.67 2.58 -13.71
C PHE A 287 -16.75 1.18 -14.32
N THR A 288 -17.94 0.69 -14.63
CA THR A 288 -18.11 -0.60 -15.34
C THR A 288 -17.74 -0.52 -16.82
N GLU A 289 -17.80 0.67 -17.40
CA GLU A 289 -17.44 0.94 -18.79
C GLU A 289 -16.44 2.11 -18.86
N PRO A 290 -15.60 2.19 -19.91
CA PRO A 290 -14.69 3.31 -20.09
C PRO A 290 -15.45 4.65 -20.18
N ALA A 291 -15.04 5.64 -19.38
CA ALA A 291 -15.61 6.97 -19.48
C ALA A 291 -15.22 7.63 -20.82
N ASP A 292 -16.23 8.12 -21.55
CA ASP A 292 -16.02 8.89 -22.78
C ASP A 292 -15.69 10.35 -22.44
N ILE A 293 -14.40 10.66 -22.39
CA ILE A 293 -13.90 12.01 -22.06
C ILE A 293 -13.37 12.66 -23.33
N THR A 294 -14.12 13.65 -23.82
CA THR A 294 -13.70 14.53 -24.91
C THR A 294 -12.79 15.63 -24.35
N LEU A 295 -11.49 15.53 -24.62
CA LEU A 295 -10.54 16.59 -24.29
C LEU A 295 -10.49 17.64 -25.41
N PRO A 296 -10.29 18.93 -25.08
CA PRO A 296 -10.00 19.94 -26.10
C PRO A 296 -8.72 19.55 -26.86
N ASN A 297 -8.69 19.89 -28.16
CA ASN A 297 -7.57 19.50 -29.02
C ASN A 297 -6.26 20.13 -28.52
N LEU A 298 -5.38 19.30 -27.98
CA LEU A 298 -4.10 19.73 -27.45
C LEU A 298 -3.12 19.85 -28.62
N HIS A 299 -3.05 21.04 -29.23
CA HIS A 299 -2.09 21.32 -30.30
C HIS A 299 -0.67 21.45 -29.73
N PHE A 300 0.00 20.32 -29.50
CA PHE A 300 1.35 20.25 -28.89
C PHE A 300 2.49 20.73 -29.81
N PHE A 301 2.21 21.17 -31.04
CA PHE A 301 3.21 21.48 -32.07
C PHE A 301 3.02 22.87 -32.70
N ASN A 302 2.67 23.89 -31.91
CA ASN A 302 2.70 25.27 -32.38
C ASN A 302 3.84 26.04 -31.71
N HIS A 303 4.42 27.03 -32.39
CA HIS A 303 5.67 27.72 -32.02
C HIS A 303 5.68 28.31 -30.59
N THR A 304 4.50 28.53 -29.99
CA THR A 304 4.29 28.96 -28.61
C THR A 304 4.58 27.88 -27.55
N PHE A 305 4.56 26.59 -27.91
CA PHE A 305 4.83 25.49 -26.98
C PHE A 305 6.34 25.26 -26.76
N ASN A 306 7.18 25.60 -27.74
CA ASN A 306 8.62 25.48 -27.65
C ASN A 306 9.22 26.34 -26.52
N SER A 307 8.62 27.49 -26.19
CA SER A 307 9.07 28.32 -25.06
C SER A 307 8.70 27.72 -23.70
N VAL A 308 7.59 26.97 -23.62
CA VAL A 308 7.17 26.23 -22.42
C VAL A 308 8.01 24.96 -22.24
N ILE A 309 8.36 24.28 -23.33
CA ILE A 309 9.23 23.10 -23.36
C ILE A 309 10.69 23.47 -23.04
N ALA A 310 11.20 24.58 -23.57
CA ALA A 310 12.60 25.00 -23.38
C ALA A 310 12.97 25.33 -21.92
N GLN A 311 11.99 25.48 -21.02
CA GLN A 311 12.23 25.67 -19.58
C GLN A 311 12.06 24.39 -18.74
N ASP A 312 11.36 23.37 -19.25
CA ASP A 312 11.19 22.07 -18.58
C ASP A 312 12.23 21.10 -19.21
N ASN A 313 13.44 21.10 -18.67
CA ASN A 313 14.63 20.40 -19.21
C ASN A 313 14.54 18.85 -19.26
N ASN A 314 13.38 18.23 -19.08
CA ASN A 314 13.20 16.78 -19.14
C ASN A 314 11.88 16.41 -19.84
N LEU A 315 11.80 15.21 -20.41
CA LEU A 315 10.73 14.60 -21.23
C LEU A 315 9.29 14.60 -20.62
N HIS A 316 9.05 15.33 -19.54
CA HIS A 316 7.79 15.42 -18.81
C HIS A 316 7.38 16.89 -18.57
N LEU A 317 6.19 17.27 -19.03
CA LEU A 317 5.69 18.64 -18.94
C LEU A 317 4.76 18.81 -17.74
N SER A 318 4.75 19.97 -17.08
CA SER A 318 3.75 20.24 -16.03
C SER A 318 2.33 20.22 -16.60
N LEU A 319 1.46 19.36 -16.07
CA LEU A 319 0.05 19.27 -16.49
C LEU A 319 -0.68 20.61 -16.29
N LYS A 320 -0.38 21.31 -15.20
CA LYS A 320 -0.91 22.63 -14.88
C LYS A 320 -0.55 23.68 -15.94
N ARG A 321 0.68 23.63 -16.48
CA ARG A 321 1.11 24.53 -17.56
C ARG A 321 0.42 24.19 -18.88
N ILE A 322 0.33 22.90 -19.21
CA ILE A 322 -0.36 22.43 -20.41
C ILE A 322 -1.84 22.84 -20.38
N ALA A 323 -2.53 22.58 -19.28
CA ALA A 323 -3.95 22.93 -19.14
C ALA A 323 -4.19 24.44 -19.25
N LYS A 324 -3.27 25.28 -18.75
CA LYS A 324 -3.35 26.72 -18.95
C LYS A 324 -3.13 27.14 -20.40
N ALA A 325 -2.18 26.51 -21.10
CA ALA A 325 -1.87 26.81 -22.50
C ALA A 325 -2.95 26.29 -23.47
N ALA A 326 -3.64 25.22 -23.11
CA ALA A 326 -4.60 24.52 -23.95
C ALA A 326 -6.07 24.83 -23.66
N LYS A 327 -6.38 25.84 -22.83
CA LYS A 327 -7.76 26.29 -22.59
C LYS A 327 -8.23 27.28 -23.67
N PRO A 328 -9.06 26.85 -24.64
CA PRO A 328 -10.10 27.69 -25.21
C PRO A 328 -11.50 27.17 -24.80
N THR A 329 -12.36 28.11 -24.41
CA THR A 329 -13.84 28.17 -24.29
C THR A 329 -14.77 26.98 -24.65
N GLU A 330 -14.53 25.73 -24.26
CA GLU A 330 -15.57 24.67 -24.38
C GLU A 330 -15.90 23.95 -23.06
N LYS A 331 -17.20 23.88 -22.75
CA LYS A 331 -17.83 23.45 -21.49
C LYS A 331 -18.64 22.15 -21.64
N TYR A 332 -18.09 21.09 -22.23
CA TYR A 332 -18.85 19.84 -22.34
C TYR A 332 -18.04 18.63 -21.88
N LEU A 333 -18.48 18.05 -20.76
CA LEU A 333 -18.24 16.65 -20.42
C LEU A 333 -19.60 15.95 -20.57
N PRO A 334 -19.75 14.94 -21.43
CA PRO A 334 -21.00 14.17 -21.46
C PRO A 334 -21.22 13.50 -20.09
N HIS A 335 -22.48 13.45 -19.67
CA HIS A 335 -22.90 12.85 -18.40
C HIS A 335 -22.30 11.45 -18.21
N CYS A 336 -21.40 11.27 -17.24
CA CYS A 336 -21.03 9.96 -16.73
C CYS A 336 -22.22 9.38 -15.95
N GLN A 337 -23.24 8.89 -16.65
CA GLN A 337 -24.40 8.26 -16.03
C GLN A 337 -24.12 6.79 -15.68
N ASN A 338 -24.37 6.49 -14.41
CA ASN A 338 -24.81 5.21 -13.85
C ASN A 338 -23.84 4.01 -13.98
N HIS A 339 -23.00 3.82 -12.96
CA HIS A 339 -22.93 2.65 -12.07
C HIS A 339 -21.64 2.78 -11.25
N TYR A 340 -21.76 3.37 -10.05
CA TYR A 340 -20.63 3.58 -9.15
C TYR A 340 -20.40 2.32 -8.30
N LEU A 341 -19.18 1.82 -8.27
CA LEU A 341 -18.70 0.92 -7.21
C LEU A 341 -17.65 1.69 -6.41
N MET A 342 -17.87 1.86 -5.11
CA MET A 342 -16.85 2.38 -4.19
C MET A 342 -16.07 1.20 -3.63
N VAL A 343 -14.74 1.23 -3.72
CA VAL A 343 -13.86 0.24 -3.11
C VAL A 343 -12.91 0.99 -2.19
N LYS A 344 -13.06 0.79 -0.87
CA LYS A 344 -12.10 1.24 0.14
C LYS A 344 -11.04 0.18 0.37
#